data_AF-A0A160VAD2-F1
#
_entry.id   AF-A0A160VAD2-F1
#
_cell.length_a   1.000
_cell.length_b   1.000
_cell.length_c   1.000
_cell.angle_alpha   90.00
_cell.angle_beta   90.00
_cell.angle_gamma   90.00
#
_symmetry.space_group_name_H-M   'P 1'
#
loop_
_entity.id
_entity.type
_entity.pdbx_description
1 polymer ?
#
loop_
_entity_poly.entity_id
_entity_poly.type
_entity_poly.pdbx_seq_one_letter_code
_entity_poly.pdbx_strand_id
1 'polypeptide(L)' 'MVLGNLIYFGTRNGTLYALDRSSGELIWQISLGAPIEAAPAFAQGRIYIRTSDGQLHAIQ' A
#
# COMPACT_ATOMS: atom_id res chain seq x y z
N MET A 1 -3.36 6.25 2.13
CA MET A 1 -2.62 6.63 3.35
C MET A 1 -1.51 7.58 2.96
N VAL A 2 -1.23 8.60 3.77
CA VAL A 2 -0.07 9.49 3.58
C VAL A 2 0.85 9.29 4.77
N LEU A 3 2.13 9.02 4.52
CA LEU A 3 3.16 8.85 5.55
C LEU A 3 4.43 9.56 5.09
N GLY A 4 4.82 10.63 5.80
CA GLY A 4 5.92 11.48 5.37
C GLY A 4 5.69 12.06 3.97
N ASN A 5 6.62 11.81 3.05
CA ASN A 5 6.57 12.25 1.66
C ASN A 5 6.01 11.17 0.71
N LEU A 6 5.40 10.09 1.23
CA LEU A 6 4.86 9.00 0.42
C LEU A 6 3.33 8.90 0.52
N ILE A 7 2.69 8.66 -0.62
CA ILE A 7 1.27 8.33 -0.75
C ILE A 7 1.14 6.84 -1.06
N TYR A 8 0.38 6.12 -0.24
CA TYR A 8 0.10 4.70 -0.41
C TYR A 8 -1.36 4.44 -0.75
N PHE A 9 -1.60 3.64 -1.76
CA PHE A 9 -2.94 3.13 -2.08
C PHE A 9 -2.87 1.75 -2.73
N GLY A 10 -3.86 0.92 -2.41
CA GLY A 10 -4.06 -0.38 -3.04
C GLY A 10 -5.05 -0.29 -4.18
N THR A 11 -5.00 -1.26 -5.08
CA THR A 11 -5.91 -1.39 -6.21
C THR A 11 -6.70 -2.69 -6.15
N ARG A 12 -7.81 -2.73 -6.91
CA ARG A 12 -8.60 -3.96 -7.10
C ARG A 12 -7.85 -5.06 -7.86
N ASN A 13 -6.75 -4.74 -8.55
CA ASN A 13 -5.88 -5.72 -9.19
C ASN A 13 -4.83 -6.31 -8.23
N GLY A 14 -4.85 -5.90 -6.97
CA GLY A 14 -3.95 -6.41 -5.93
C GLY A 14 -2.57 -5.77 -5.91
N THR A 15 -2.38 -4.64 -6.59
CA THR A 15 -1.13 -3.87 -6.52
C THR A 15 -1.23 -2.78 -5.46
N LEU A 16 -0.24 -2.72 -4.57
CA LEU A 16 0.03 -1.60 -3.67
C LEU A 16 1.03 -0.65 -4.33
N TYR A 17 0.70 0.63 -4.35
CA TYR A 17 1.54 1.71 -4.88
C TYR A 17 2.08 2.59 -3.76
N ALA A 18 3.30 3.10 -3.95
CA ALA A 18 3.86 4.22 -3.21
C ALA A 18 4.30 5.30 -4.19
N LEU A 19 3.71 6.49 -4.08
CA LEU A 19 4.06 7.66 -4.89
C LEU A 19 4.75 8.73 -4.04
N ASP A 20 5.60 9.53 -4.68
CA ASP A 20 6.07 10.79 -4.11
C ASP A 20 4.86 11.72 -3.93
N ARG A 21 4.73 12.30 -2.73
CA ARG A 21 3.59 13.15 -2.40
C ARG A 21 3.62 14.49 -3.13
N SER A 22 4.79 14.99 -3.48
CA SER A 22 4.98 16.31 -4.07
C SER A 22 4.88 16.27 -5.59
N SER A 23 5.54 15.30 -6.23
CA SER A 23 5.54 15.16 -7.69
C SER A 23 4.45 14.22 -8.21
N GLY A 24 3.94 13.31 -7.38
CA GLY A 24 3.05 12.24 -7.82
C GLY A 24 3.77 11.11 -8.57
N GLU A 25 5.09 11.15 -8.64
CA GLU A 25 5.89 10.12 -9.33
C GLU A 25 5.83 8.79 -8.58
N LEU A 26 5.88 7.70 -9.36
CA LEU A 26 5.96 6.36 -8.81
C LEU A 26 7.32 6.12 -8.15
N ILE A 27 7.31 5.83 -6.85
CA ILE A 27 8.51 5.44 -6.11
C ILE A 27 8.69 3.92 -6.14
N TRP A 28 7.62 3.17 -5.83
CA TRP A 28 7.60 1.72 -6.01
C TRP A 28 6.18 1.16 -6.08
N GLN A 29 6.06 -0.08 -6.54
CA GLN A 29 4.83 -0.88 -6.48
C GLN A 29 5.14 -2.34 -6.14
N ILE A 30 4.19 -3.03 -5.52
CA ILE A 30 4.26 -4.48 -5.26
C ILE A 30 2.90 -5.13 -5.54
N SER A 31 2.91 -6.28 -6.19
CA SER A 31 1.73 -7.12 -6.38
C SER A 31 1.57 -8.07 -5.19
N LEU A 32 0.41 -8.05 -4.56
CA LEU A 32 0.03 -8.94 -3.45
C LEU A 32 -0.92 -10.06 -3.89
N GLY A 33 -1.22 -10.16 -5.19
CA GLY A 33 -1.96 -11.28 -5.78
C GLY A 33 -3.48 -11.28 -5.59
N ALA A 34 -4.03 -10.43 -4.72
CA ALA A 34 -5.45 -10.31 -4.46
C ALA A 34 -5.89 -8.84 -4.21
N PRO A 35 -7.14 -8.47 -4.53
CA PRO A 35 -7.66 -7.11 -4.37
C PRO A 35 -7.36 -6.48 -3.00
N ILE A 36 -6.89 -5.23 -3.02
CA ILE A 36 -6.70 -4.41 -1.82
C ILE A 36 -7.85 -3.41 -1.73
N GLU A 37 -8.83 -3.72 -0.89
CA GLU A 37 -10.04 -2.89 -0.73
C GLU A 37 -10.01 -2.02 0.53
N ALA A 38 -9.17 -2.38 1.50
CA ALA A 38 -9.01 -1.62 2.74
C ALA A 38 -7.92 -0.56 2.60
N ALA A 39 -8.07 0.54 3.35
CA ALA A 39 -7.00 1.51 3.49
C ALA A 39 -5.78 0.87 4.19
N PRO A 40 -4.55 1.20 3.77
CA PRO A 40 -3.35 0.80 4.50
C PRO A 40 -3.34 1.32 5.95
N ALA A 41 -2.79 0.52 6.88
CA ALA A 41 -2.57 0.93 8.26
C ALA A 41 -1.06 1.03 8.57
N PHE A 42 -0.65 2.02 9.35
CA PHE A 42 0.75 2.17 9.78
C PHE A 42 0.87 1.96 11.29
N ALA A 43 1.73 1.03 11.70
CA ALA A 43 2.03 0.78 13.10
C ALA A 43 3.46 0.22 13.23
N GLN A 44 4.16 0.60 14.29
CA GLN A 44 5.50 0.06 14.62
C GLN A 44 6.49 0.10 13.44
N GLY A 45 6.45 1.17 12.63
CA GLY A 45 7.37 1.34 11.50
C GLY A 45 7.04 0.50 10.27
N ARG A 46 5.86 -0.15 10.21
CA ARG A 46 5.44 -1.01 9.10
C ARG A 46 4.08 -0.64 8.55
N ILE A 47 3.87 -0.94 7.28
CA ILE A 47 2.58 -0.78 6.59
C ILE A 47 1.88 -2.13 6.53
N TYR A 48 0.65 -2.18 7.02
CA TYR A 48 -0.19 -3.37 7.02
C TYR A 48 -1.28 -3.25 5.95
N ILE A 49 -1.38 -4.28 5.12
CA ILE A 49 -2.33 -4.37 4.01
C ILE A 49 -3.12 -5.67 4.13
N ARG A 50 -4.45 -5.54 4.14
CA ARG A 50 -5.37 -6.68 4.03
C ARG A 50 -5.82 -6.83 2.59
N THR A 51 -5.66 -8.02 2.04
CA THR A 51 -6.23 -8.41 0.73
C THR A 51 -7.57 -9.12 0.90
N SER A 52 -8.36 -9.19 -0.17
CA SER A 52 -9.73 -9.77 -0.12
C SER A 52 -9.76 -11.29 0.07
N ASP A 53 -8.65 -11.98 -0.20
CA ASP A 53 -8.47 -13.43 0.03
C ASP A 53 -8.17 -13.77 1.51
N GLY A 54 -8.16 -12.77 2.39
CA GLY A 54 -7.97 -12.96 3.83
C GLY A 54 -6.53 -12.85 4.31
N GLN A 55 -5.57 -12.62 3.42
CA GLN A 55 -4.17 -12.44 3.79
C GLN A 55 -3.90 -11.04 4.38
N LEU A 56 -2.98 -11.00 5.34
CA LEU A 56 -2.44 -9.76 5.92
C LEU A 56 -0.94 -9.68 5.62
N HIS A 57 -0.54 -8.62 4.93
CA HIS A 57 0.84 -8.36 4.54
C HIS A 57 1.43 -7.23 5.38
N ALA A 58 2.70 -7.36 5.77
CA ALA A 58 3.47 -6.28 6.38
C ALA A 58 4.58 -5.86 5.39
N ILE A 59 4.60 -4.58 5.04
CA ILE A 59 5.55 -3.97 4.10
C ILE A 59 6.51 -3.08 4.89
N GLN A 60 7.79 -3.17 4.53
CA GLN A 60 8.90 -2.39 5.08
C GLN A 60 9.35 -1.33 4.06
#